data_AF-A0A973YXQ0-F1
#
_entry.id   AF-A0A973YXQ0-F1
#
_cell.length_a   1.000
_cell.length_b   1.000
_cell.length_c   1.000
_cell.angle_alpha   90.00
_cell.angle_beta   90.00
_cell.angle_gamma   90.00
#
_symmetry.space_group_name_H-M   'P 1'
#
loop_
_entity.id
_entity.type
_entity.pdbx_description
1 polymer ?
#
loop_
_entity_poly.entity_id
_entity_poly.type
_entity_poly.pdbx_seq_one_letter_code
_entity_poly.pdbx_strand_id
1 'polypeptide(L)'
;MRTLHRLIAAGALSAPLVIAGAGLASADALYAHDAAWAGPNGAASHSVLAFADDDGDTFFHEEAAAAGPNGAGSFSTTSWAGDGWHHGDDDDGASATYYNQVAFAGDEGAYFEQTYSHADSDD
;
A
#
# COMPACT_ATOMS: atom_id res chain seq x y z
N MET A 1 -2.49 25.49 16.75
CA MET A 1 -1.53 24.36 16.65
C MET A 1 -2.13 23.00 17.01
N ARG A 2 -2.99 22.87 18.03
CA ARG A 2 -3.64 21.59 18.42
C ARG A 2 -4.55 20.96 17.36
N THR A 3 -5.06 21.75 16.42
CA THR A 3 -5.99 21.32 15.36
C THR A 3 -5.28 20.72 14.14
N LEU A 4 -4.09 21.22 13.76
CA LEU A 4 -3.32 20.63 12.65
C LEU A 4 -2.80 19.23 12.99
N HIS A 5 -2.31 19.03 14.21
CA HIS A 5 -1.82 17.71 14.67
C HIS A 5 -2.94 16.65 14.67
N ARG A 6 -4.18 17.06 14.99
CA ARG A 6 -5.36 16.18 14.90
C ARG A 6 -5.78 15.90 13.46
N LEU A 7 -5.62 16.87 12.54
CA LEU A 7 -5.94 16.69 11.13
C LEU A 7 -4.93 15.75 10.45
N ILE A 8 -3.64 15.86 10.77
CA ILE A 8 -2.58 14.98 10.28
C ILE A 8 -2.75 13.56 10.85
N ALA A 9 -3.02 13.44 12.16
CA ALA A 9 -3.31 12.13 12.77
C ALA A 9 -4.60 11.49 12.21
N ALA A 10 -5.63 12.29 11.91
CA ALA A 10 -6.86 11.79 11.29
C ALA A 10 -6.64 11.39 9.82
N GLY A 11 -5.86 12.16 9.06
CA GLY A 11 -5.52 11.86 7.66
C GLY A 11 -4.66 10.62 7.51
N ALA A 12 -3.68 10.42 8.40
CA ALA A 12 -2.83 9.24 8.43
C ALA A 12 -3.60 7.95 8.79
N LEU A 13 -4.68 8.05 9.55
CA LEU A 13 -5.56 6.93 9.89
C LEU A 13 -6.67 6.66 8.86
N SER A 14 -7.00 7.61 7.98
CA SER A 14 -8.08 7.47 6.99
C SER A 14 -7.63 7.02 5.61
N ALA A 15 -6.35 7.19 5.27
CA ALA A 15 -5.77 6.72 4.01
C ALA A 15 -5.76 5.19 3.84
N PRO A 16 -5.59 4.35 4.89
CA PRO A 16 -5.42 2.91 4.71
C PRO A 16 -6.65 2.11 4.26
N LEU A 17 -7.85 2.71 4.28
CA LEU A 17 -9.10 1.93 4.23
C LEU A 17 -9.70 1.71 2.84
N VAL A 18 -8.98 2.00 1.74
CA VAL A 18 -9.57 1.96 0.37
C VAL A 18 -9.08 0.80 -0.50
N ILE A 19 -8.12 -0.03 -0.05
CA ILE A 19 -7.56 -1.09 -0.89
C ILE A 19 -8.09 -2.46 -0.43
N ALA A 20 -9.36 -2.77 -0.71
CA ALA A 20 -9.89 -4.13 -0.52
C ALA A 20 -11.12 -4.48 -1.38
N GLY A 21 -11.46 -3.69 -2.40
CA GLY A 21 -12.74 -3.87 -3.11
C GLY A 21 -12.74 -4.95 -4.21
N ALA A 22 -11.66 -5.07 -4.97
CA ALA A 22 -11.69 -5.84 -6.23
C ALA A 22 -11.18 -7.28 -6.12
N GLY A 23 -10.14 -7.56 -5.31
CA GLY A 23 -9.53 -8.89 -5.22
C GLY A 23 -10.20 -9.89 -4.26
N LEU A 24 -11.12 -9.44 -3.38
CA LEU A 24 -11.74 -10.32 -2.38
C LEU A 24 -12.75 -11.33 -2.97
N ALA A 25 -13.21 -11.14 -4.21
CA ALA A 25 -14.24 -11.97 -4.80
C ALA A 25 -13.69 -13.15 -5.64
N SER A 26 -12.43 -13.10 -6.06
CA SER A 26 -11.78 -14.13 -6.90
C SER A 26 -10.63 -14.87 -6.21
N ALA A 27 -10.14 -14.40 -5.06
CA ALA A 27 -9.01 -15.01 -4.37
C ALA A 27 -9.34 -16.42 -3.81
N ASP A 28 -8.58 -17.43 -4.23
CA ASP A 28 -8.57 -18.77 -3.63
C ASP A 28 -7.74 -18.77 -2.33
N ALA A 29 -6.65 -18.02 -2.31
CA ALA A 29 -5.84 -17.76 -1.12
C ALA A 29 -5.85 -16.26 -0.78
N LEU A 30 -6.24 -15.93 0.45
CA LEU A 30 -6.26 -14.56 0.95
C LEU A 30 -5.55 -14.46 2.31
N TYR A 31 -4.63 -13.51 2.43
CA TYR A 31 -4.07 -13.06 3.68
C TYR A 31 -4.36 -11.56 3.86
N ALA A 32 -5.00 -11.22 4.97
CA ALA A 32 -5.26 -9.84 5.37
C ALA A 32 -4.89 -9.66 6.84
N HIS A 33 -4.11 -8.63 7.14
CA HIS A 33 -3.71 -8.31 8.49
C HIS A 33 -3.62 -6.81 8.69
N ASP A 34 -4.37 -6.31 9.66
CA ASP A 34 -4.36 -4.91 10.06
C ASP A 34 -3.97 -4.78 11.53
N ALA A 35 -3.06 -3.85 11.81
CA ALA A 35 -2.72 -3.43 13.15
C ALA A 35 -2.68 -1.91 13.22
N ALA A 36 -3.27 -1.35 14.27
CA ALA A 36 -3.19 0.07 14.55
C ALA A 36 -3.01 0.30 16.06
N TRP A 37 -2.23 1.31 16.41
CA TRP A 37 -2.07 1.72 17.79
C TRP A 37 -1.97 3.24 17.91
N ALA A 38 -2.39 3.75 19.06
CA ALA A 38 -2.27 5.16 19.39
C ALA A 38 -1.93 5.31 20.88
N GLY A 39 -1.05 6.27 21.17
CA GLY A 39 -0.62 6.57 22.53
C GLY A 39 -0.18 8.02 22.67
N PRO A 40 0.25 8.44 23.88
CA PRO A 40 0.68 9.81 24.15
C PRO A 40 1.81 10.31 23.25
N ASN A 41 2.61 9.38 22.70
CA ASN A 41 3.80 9.68 21.90
C ASN A 41 3.58 9.45 20.40
N GLY A 42 2.33 9.31 19.93
CA GLY A 42 2.03 9.16 18.52
C GLY A 42 1.04 8.05 18.21
N ALA A 43 0.83 7.82 16.93
CA ALA A 43 -0.01 6.77 16.39
C ALA A 43 0.67 6.11 15.19
N ALA A 44 0.32 4.86 14.92
CA ALA A 44 0.77 4.18 13.73
C ALA A 44 -0.21 3.09 13.31
N SER A 45 -0.11 2.71 12.05
CA SER A 45 -0.87 1.66 11.40
C SER A 45 0.05 0.82 10.53
N HIS A 46 -0.33 -0.45 10.35
CA HIS A 46 0.29 -1.41 9.46
C HIS A 46 -0.81 -2.27 8.85
N SER A 47 -0.83 -2.38 7.53
CA SER A 47 -1.77 -3.22 6.78
C SER A 47 -0.99 -4.09 5.81
N VAL A 48 -1.40 -5.34 5.69
CA VAL A 48 -0.89 -6.29 4.70
C VAL A 48 -2.09 -6.97 4.06
N LEU A 49 -2.11 -6.97 2.74
CA LEU A 49 -3.05 -7.69 1.90
C LEU A 49 -2.25 -8.50 0.88
N ALA A 50 -2.46 -9.81 0.84
CA ALA A 50 -1.89 -10.66 -0.19
C ALA A 50 -2.98 -11.63 -0.67
N PHE A 51 -3.05 -11.84 -1.98
CA PHE A 51 -3.92 -12.88 -2.53
C PHE A 51 -3.31 -13.58 -3.73
N ALA A 52 -3.84 -14.77 -3.98
CA ALA A 52 -3.68 -15.50 -5.23
C ALA A 52 -5.04 -16.07 -5.65
N ASP A 53 -5.35 -16.06 -6.93
CA ASP A 53 -6.55 -16.70 -7.48
C ASP A 53 -6.22 -17.98 -8.28
N ASP A 54 -7.28 -18.62 -8.76
CA ASP A 54 -7.22 -19.88 -9.51
C ASP A 54 -6.57 -19.71 -10.90
N ASP A 55 -6.56 -18.49 -11.44
CA ASP A 55 -6.01 -18.16 -12.76
C ASP A 55 -4.48 -17.93 -12.68
N GLY A 56 -3.93 -17.87 -11.46
CA GLY A 56 -2.50 -17.71 -11.21
C GLY A 56 -2.09 -16.26 -10.99
N ASP A 57 -3.06 -15.35 -10.94
CA ASP A 57 -2.80 -13.96 -10.58
C ASP A 57 -2.44 -13.87 -9.10
N THR A 58 -1.45 -13.05 -8.82
CA THR A 58 -0.96 -12.81 -7.47
C THR A 58 -0.85 -11.32 -7.21
N PHE A 59 -1.21 -10.93 -5.99
CA PHE A 59 -1.16 -9.55 -5.55
C PHE A 59 -0.61 -9.48 -4.14
N PHE A 60 0.19 -8.47 -3.89
CA PHE A 60 0.70 -8.13 -2.57
C PHE A 60 0.65 -6.62 -2.40
N HIS A 61 0.11 -6.19 -1.26
CA HIS A 61 0.11 -4.82 -0.82
C HIS A 61 0.48 -4.78 0.66
N GLU A 62 1.45 -3.95 1.00
CA GLU A 62 1.80 -3.65 2.39
C GLU A 62 1.95 -2.16 2.54
N GLU A 63 1.38 -1.62 3.60
CA GLU A 63 1.59 -0.23 3.96
C GLU A 63 1.75 -0.08 5.47
N ALA A 64 2.55 0.91 5.85
CA ALA A 64 2.60 1.37 7.22
C ALA A 64 2.68 2.88 7.26
N ALA A 65 2.10 3.46 8.30
CA ALA A 65 2.26 4.87 8.60
C ALA A 65 2.50 5.03 10.10
N ALA A 66 3.33 6.00 10.48
CA ALA A 66 3.56 6.38 11.85
C ALA A 66 3.69 7.89 11.96
N ALA A 67 3.13 8.48 13.01
CA ALA A 67 3.23 9.90 13.31
C ALA A 67 3.40 10.12 14.81
N GLY A 68 4.36 10.97 15.17
CA GLY A 68 4.68 11.31 16.56
C GLY A 68 5.25 12.73 16.69
N PRO A 69 5.71 13.10 17.90
CA PRO A 69 6.22 14.44 18.19
C PRO A 69 7.38 14.89 17.30
N ASN A 70 8.16 13.94 16.76
CA ASN A 70 9.39 14.21 16.02
C ASN A 70 9.23 14.06 14.50
N GLY A 71 8.01 13.84 14.01
CA GLY A 71 7.74 13.67 12.60
C GLY A 71 6.72 12.58 12.30
N ALA A 72 6.50 12.37 11.01
CA ALA A 72 5.65 11.34 10.46
C ALA A 72 6.34 10.67 9.27
N GLY A 73 6.05 9.40 9.06
CA GLY A 73 6.52 8.66 7.91
C GLY A 73 5.53 7.60 7.49
N SER A 74 5.65 7.19 6.24
CA SER A 74 4.86 6.12 5.66
C SER A 74 5.68 5.36 4.64
N PHE A 75 5.34 4.09 4.45
CA PHE A 75 5.74 3.36 3.26
C PHE A 75 4.55 2.60 2.70
N SER A 76 4.59 2.33 1.40
CA SER A 76 3.67 1.44 0.72
C SER A 76 4.42 0.67 -0.34
N THR A 77 4.25 -0.65 -0.34
CA THR A 77 4.71 -1.55 -1.39
C THR A 77 3.50 -2.22 -2.01
N THR A 78 3.43 -2.23 -3.33
CA THR A 78 2.43 -2.96 -4.09
C THR A 78 3.15 -3.75 -5.17
N SER A 79 2.83 -5.04 -5.29
CA SER A 79 3.25 -5.85 -6.41
C SER A 79 2.12 -6.71 -6.91
N TRP A 80 2.14 -6.96 -8.20
CA TRP A 80 1.19 -7.83 -8.87
C TRP A 80 1.92 -8.61 -9.96
N ALA A 81 1.47 -9.82 -10.21
CA ALA A 81 1.85 -10.61 -11.37
C ALA A 81 0.64 -11.43 -11.82
N GLY A 82 0.32 -11.40 -13.10
CA GLY A 82 -0.88 -12.03 -13.62
C GLY A 82 -1.16 -11.71 -15.07
N ASP A 83 -2.28 -12.19 -15.58
CA ASP A 83 -2.75 -11.94 -16.95
C ASP A 83 -3.83 -10.85 -17.04
N GLY A 84 -4.39 -10.37 -15.92
CA GLY A 84 -5.59 -9.54 -15.95
C GLY A 84 -5.68 -8.39 -14.95
N TRP A 85 -4.88 -7.32 -15.11
CA TRP A 85 -5.17 -6.00 -14.49
C TRP A 85 -5.16 -4.81 -15.46
N HIS A 86 -4.96 -5.06 -16.76
CA HIS A 86 -5.11 -4.04 -17.78
C HIS A 86 -6.59 -3.91 -18.17
N HIS A 87 -7.21 -2.78 -17.78
CA HIS A 87 -8.50 -2.36 -18.34
C HIS A 87 -8.32 -2.06 -19.84
N GLY A 88 -8.48 -3.06 -20.69
CA GLY A 88 -8.57 -2.88 -22.14
C GLY A 88 -8.14 -4.11 -22.92
N ASP A 89 -9.13 -4.87 -23.39
CA ASP A 89 -9.30 -5.50 -24.72
C ASP A 89 -8.13 -6.09 -25.53
N ASP A 90 -6.91 -6.17 -25.03
CA ASP A 90 -5.78 -6.73 -25.77
C ASP A 90 -5.31 -8.03 -25.09
N ASP A 91 -5.17 -9.10 -25.89
CA ASP A 91 -4.55 -10.39 -25.54
C ASP A 91 -3.05 -10.21 -25.21
N ASP A 92 -2.73 -9.26 -24.34
CA ASP A 92 -1.38 -8.95 -23.89
C ASP A 92 -1.05 -9.90 -22.73
N GLY A 93 0.07 -10.61 -22.84
CA GLY A 93 0.39 -11.75 -21.98
C GLY A 93 0.62 -11.42 -20.49
N ALA A 94 1.20 -12.37 -19.78
CA ALA A 94 1.45 -12.23 -18.36
C ALA A 94 2.39 -11.05 -18.07
N SER A 95 1.93 -10.12 -17.23
CA SER A 95 2.72 -8.96 -16.80
C SER A 95 2.93 -8.95 -15.29
N ALA A 96 3.97 -8.23 -14.86
CA ALA A 96 4.35 -8.09 -13.48
C ALA A 96 4.70 -6.64 -13.18
N THR A 97 4.14 -6.11 -12.10
CA THR A 97 4.37 -4.72 -11.67
C THR A 97 4.81 -4.70 -10.22
N TYR A 98 5.74 -3.80 -9.91
CA TYR A 98 6.18 -3.49 -8.56
C TYR A 98 6.25 -1.97 -8.38
N TYR A 99 5.68 -1.51 -7.28
CA TYR A 99 5.63 -0.13 -6.85
C TYR A 99 6.01 -0.05 -5.38
N ASN A 100 6.99 0.75 -5.03
CA ASN A 100 7.33 1.06 -3.65
C ASN A 100 7.46 2.56 -3.47
N GLN A 101 6.97 3.06 -2.34
CA GLN A 101 7.03 4.47 -1.98
C GLN A 101 7.35 4.58 -0.50
N VAL A 102 8.31 5.44 -0.17
CA VAL A 102 8.68 5.78 1.21
C VAL A 102 8.65 7.30 1.35
N ALA A 103 8.01 7.79 2.40
CA ALA A 103 7.96 9.20 2.72
C ALA A 103 8.22 9.42 4.21
N PHE A 104 8.98 10.45 4.54
CA PHE A 104 9.22 10.89 5.91
C PHE A 104 9.27 12.41 5.97
N ALA A 105 8.76 13.00 7.05
CA ALA A 105 8.87 14.42 7.36
C ALA A 105 9.03 14.61 8.87
N GLY A 106 10.07 15.33 9.29
CA GLY A 106 10.34 15.68 10.67
C GLY A 106 11.03 17.03 10.80
N ASP A 107 11.46 17.37 12.01
CA ASP A 107 12.05 18.67 12.32
C ASP A 107 13.35 18.95 11.57
N GLU A 108 14.07 17.89 11.18
CA GLU A 108 15.35 17.96 10.48
C GLU A 108 15.23 17.90 8.95
N GLY A 109 14.00 17.76 8.42
CA GLY A 109 13.74 17.75 6.99
C GLY A 109 12.76 16.68 6.55
N ALA A 110 12.65 16.52 5.23
CA ALA A 110 11.77 15.55 4.61
C ALA A 110 12.52 14.68 3.60
N TYR A 111 12.07 13.43 3.46
CA TYR A 111 12.58 12.43 2.55
C TYR A 111 11.44 11.83 1.75
N PHE A 112 11.70 11.57 0.47
CA PHE A 112 10.78 10.89 -0.41
C PHE A 112 11.56 10.00 -1.37
N GLU A 113 11.13 8.75 -1.50
CA GLU A 113 11.66 7.78 -2.44
C GLU A 113 10.51 7.01 -3.08
N GLN A 114 10.70 6.71 -4.35
CA GLN A 114 9.78 5.90 -5.12
C GLN A 114 10.57 4.96 -6.03
N THR A 115 10.13 3.71 -6.09
CA THR A 115 10.65 2.69 -6.99
C THR A 115 9.49 2.13 -7.78
N TYR A 116 9.67 2.02 -9.10
CA TYR A 116 8.71 1.40 -10.00
C TYR A 116 9.46 0.47 -10.94
N SER A 117 8.92 -0.74 -11.13
CA SER A 117 9.37 -1.65 -12.18
C SER A 117 8.17 -2.37 -12.76
N HIS A 118 8.25 -2.66 -14.05
CA HIS A 118 7.24 -3.38 -14.78
C HIS A 118 7.93 -4.31 -15.78
N ALA A 119 7.38 -5.50 -15.94
CA ALA A 119 7.77 -6.49 -16.92
C ALA A 119 6.50 -7.00 -17.60
N ASP A 120 6.60 -7.22 -18.90
CA ASP A 120 5.54 -7.79 -19.71
C ASP A 120 6.13 -8.93 -20.54
N SER A 121 5.34 -9.95 -20.83
CA SER A 121 5.72 -10.97 -21.80
C SER A 121 5.43 -10.45 -23.20
N ASP A 122 6.47 -9.99 -23.89
CA ASP A 122 6.42 -9.90 -25.35
C ASP A 122 6.37 -11.33 -25.92
N ASP A 123 5.26 -11.70 -26.57
CA ASP A 123 5.15 -12.92 -27.39
C ASP A 123 6.15 -12.91 -28.58
#